data_AF-A0A9Q0VAL4-F1
#
_entry.id   AF-A0A9Q0VAL4-F1
#
_cell.length_a   1.000
_cell.length_b   1.000
_cell.length_c   1.000
_cell.angle_alpha   90.00
_cell.angle_beta   90.00
_cell.angle_gamma   90.00
#
_symmetry.space_group_name_H-M   'P 1'
#
loop_
_entity.id
_entity.type
_entity.pdbx_description
1 polymer ?
#
loop_
_entity_poly.entity_id
_entity_poly.type
_entity_poly.pdbx_seq_one_letter_code
_entity_poly.pdbx_strand_id
1 'polypeptide(L)'
;MRSNILLTITLAIVLAGALPKNAVEAQNCGCAANLCCSQFGYCGTSTAYCGKGCRQGPCIASPTPTTLVEVVLLLILSLLVSSTA
;
A
#
# COMPACT_ATOMS: atom_id res chain seq x y z
N MET A 1 -13.79 -28.91 44.17
CA MET A 1 -14.11 -28.74 42.72
C MET A 1 -13.98 -27.30 42.21
N ARG A 2 -14.30 -26.26 43.02
CA ARG A 2 -14.26 -24.85 42.57
C ARG A 2 -12.85 -24.24 42.42
N SER A 3 -11.86 -24.73 43.17
CA SER A 3 -10.47 -24.21 43.09
C SER A 3 -9.77 -24.55 41.77
N ASN A 4 -10.00 -25.77 41.24
CA ASN A 4 -9.41 -26.19 39.95
C ASN A 4 -10.07 -25.46 38.77
N ILE A 5 -11.37 -25.15 38.89
CA ILE A 5 -12.10 -24.34 37.91
C ILE A 5 -11.57 -22.90 37.90
N LEU A 6 -11.24 -22.33 39.06
CA LEU A 6 -10.65 -21.00 39.13
C LEU A 6 -9.28 -20.96 38.44
N LEU A 7 -8.48 -22.01 38.66
CA LEU A 7 -7.12 -22.15 38.13
C LEU A 7 -7.13 -22.34 36.60
N THR A 8 -8.10 -23.09 36.05
CA THR A 8 -8.27 -23.24 34.60
C THR A 8 -8.74 -21.96 33.93
N ILE A 9 -9.62 -21.18 34.57
CA ILE A 9 -10.07 -19.88 34.05
C ILE A 9 -8.91 -18.89 33.99
N THR A 10 -8.10 -18.81 35.05
CA THR A 10 -6.92 -17.92 35.06
C THR A 10 -5.91 -18.29 33.97
N LEU A 11 -5.69 -19.59 33.75
CA LEU A 11 -4.77 -20.06 32.72
C LEU A 11 -5.31 -19.74 31.31
N ALA A 12 -6.59 -19.95 31.05
CA ALA A 12 -7.22 -19.63 29.77
C ALA A 12 -7.14 -18.13 29.44
N ILE A 13 -7.32 -17.25 30.43
CA ILE A 13 -7.21 -15.79 30.25
C ILE A 13 -5.76 -15.37 29.93
N VAL A 14 -4.77 -15.99 30.59
CA VAL A 14 -3.36 -15.71 30.30
C VAL A 14 -2.99 -16.16 28.89
N LEU A 15 -3.44 -17.35 28.47
CA LEU A 15 -3.19 -17.85 27.11
C LEU A 15 -3.88 -16.98 26.04
N ALA A 16 -5.10 -16.50 26.29
CA ALA A 16 -5.81 -15.61 25.37
C ALA A 16 -5.25 -14.17 25.39
N GLY A 17 -4.77 -13.69 26.54
CA GLY A 17 -4.26 -12.34 26.74
C GLY A 17 -2.80 -12.13 26.37
N ALA A 18 -2.05 -13.22 26.09
CA ALA A 18 -0.67 -13.17 25.61
C ALA A 18 -0.55 -12.82 24.11
N LEU A 19 -1.68 -12.68 23.40
CA LEU A 19 -1.65 -12.20 22.03
C LEU A 19 -1.43 -10.68 22.03
N PRO A 20 -0.37 -10.17 21.38
CA PRO A 20 -0.25 -8.75 21.13
C PRO A 20 -1.44 -8.31 20.26
N LYS A 21 -2.39 -7.61 20.89
CA LYS A 21 -3.52 -6.89 20.28
C LYS A 21 -3.09 -5.80 19.27
N ASN A 22 -1.79 -5.71 19.00
CA ASN A 22 -1.14 -4.75 18.14
C ASN A 22 -0.29 -5.43 17.05
N ALA A 23 -0.32 -6.77 16.92
CA ALA A 23 0.46 -7.48 15.89
C ALA A 23 -0.28 -7.61 14.55
N VAL A 24 -1.10 -6.62 14.21
CA VAL A 24 -1.56 -6.44 12.84
C VAL A 24 -1.24 -5.00 12.47
N GLU A 25 0.03 -4.75 12.12
CA GLU A 25 0.42 -3.63 11.24
C GLU A 25 -0.19 -3.90 9.86
N ALA A 26 -1.53 -3.86 9.79
CA ALA A 26 -2.20 -3.78 8.52
C ALA A 26 -2.04 -2.33 8.06
N GLN A 27 -1.21 -2.14 7.03
CA GLN A 27 -1.47 -1.13 6.00
C GLN A 27 -1.30 0.36 6.42
N ASN A 28 -0.79 0.68 7.61
CA ASN A 28 -0.55 2.08 7.99
C ASN A 28 0.88 2.47 7.66
N CYS A 29 1.05 3.42 6.75
CA CYS A 29 2.35 3.89 6.28
C CYS A 29 3.12 4.65 7.38
N GLY A 30 3.71 3.93 8.32
CA GLY A 30 4.56 4.44 9.41
C GLY A 30 6.06 4.35 9.09
N CYS A 31 6.44 4.49 7.83
CA CYS A 31 7.81 4.28 7.39
C CYS A 31 8.75 5.39 7.90
N ALA A 32 10.03 5.05 8.12
CA ALA A 32 11.07 6.05 8.38
C ALA A 32 11.13 7.10 7.25
N ALA A 33 11.55 8.33 7.55
CA ALA A 33 11.45 9.48 6.64
C ALA A 33 12.06 9.27 5.24
N ASN A 34 13.05 8.37 5.10
CA ASN A 34 13.73 8.06 3.85
C ASN A 34 13.22 6.80 3.14
N LEU A 35 12.09 6.23 3.58
CA LEU A 35 11.49 5.02 3.04
C LEU A 35 10.13 5.33 2.40
N CYS A 36 9.85 4.70 1.27
CA CYS A 36 8.57 4.76 0.60
C CYS A 36 7.62 3.69 1.14
N CYS A 37 6.34 4.03 1.21
CA CYS A 37 5.27 3.09 1.49
C CYS A 37 4.67 2.59 0.18
N SER A 38 4.81 1.29 -0.10
CA SER A 38 4.25 0.66 -1.28
C SER A 38 2.72 0.67 -1.27
N GLN A 39 2.10 0.38 -2.42
CA GLN A 39 0.65 0.22 -2.52
C GLN A 39 0.06 -0.87 -1.60
N PHE A 40 0.92 -1.78 -1.12
CA PHE A 40 0.59 -2.90 -0.23
C PHE A 40 0.95 -2.64 1.24
N GLY A 41 1.38 -1.43 1.59
CA GLY A 41 1.67 -1.05 2.97
C GLY A 41 3.04 -1.48 3.49
N TYR A 42 3.99 -1.80 2.60
CA TYR A 42 5.37 -2.15 3.02
C TYR A 42 6.34 -1.00 2.80
N CYS A 43 7.37 -0.91 3.64
CA CYS A 43 8.39 0.13 3.57
C CYS A 43 9.63 -0.33 2.81
N GLY A 44 10.16 0.52 1.93
CA GLY A 44 11.41 0.25 1.21
C GLY A 44 11.83 1.41 0.30
N THR A 45 12.97 1.26 -0.37
CA THR A 45 13.54 2.31 -1.25
C THR A 45 13.55 1.92 -2.73
N SER A 46 13.27 0.66 -3.07
CA SER A 46 13.27 0.22 -4.47
C SER A 46 12.02 0.69 -5.20
N THR A 47 12.02 0.56 -6.53
CA THR A 47 10.89 0.90 -7.39
C THR A 47 9.61 0.14 -7.05
N ALA A 48 9.70 -1.05 -6.45
CA ALA A 48 8.54 -1.80 -5.96
C ALA A 48 7.80 -1.09 -4.80
N TYR A 49 8.51 -0.22 -4.06
CA TYR A 49 7.97 0.54 -2.94
C TYR A 49 7.69 2.00 -3.32
N CYS A 50 8.64 2.63 -4.01
CA CYS A 50 8.58 4.04 -4.37
C CYS A 50 7.89 4.31 -5.72
N GLY A 51 7.65 3.28 -6.53
CA GLY A 51 7.09 3.43 -7.88
C GLY A 51 5.57 3.64 -7.90
N LYS A 52 4.94 3.12 -8.96
CA LYS A 52 3.49 3.26 -9.15
C LYS A 52 2.72 2.77 -7.93
N GLY A 53 1.79 3.60 -7.45
CA GLY A 53 0.95 3.27 -6.30
C GLY A 53 1.60 3.52 -4.93
N CYS A 54 2.79 4.12 -4.89
CA CYS A 54 3.38 4.59 -3.63
C CYS A 54 2.43 5.54 -2.88
N ARG A 55 2.24 5.27 -1.58
CA ARG A 55 1.25 5.91 -0.70
C ARG A 55 1.84 7.08 0.09
N GLN A 56 3.11 6.99 0.48
CA GLN A 56 3.80 7.95 1.35
C GLN A 56 5.33 7.83 1.22
N GLY A 57 6.06 8.84 1.72
CA GLY A 57 7.52 8.91 1.62
C GLY A 57 7.99 9.53 0.31
N PRO A 58 9.28 9.34 -0.07
CA PRO A 58 9.86 9.90 -1.28
C PRO A 58 9.44 9.12 -2.55
N CYS A 59 8.13 9.08 -2.82
CA CYS A 59 7.56 8.41 -3.97
C CYS A 59 8.14 8.98 -5.28
N ILE A 60 8.53 8.08 -6.19
CA ILE A 60 8.88 8.41 -7.56
C ILE A 60 7.57 8.76 -8.24
N ALA A 61 7.44 10.00 -8.71
CA ALA A 61 6.38 10.34 -9.64
C ALA A 61 6.56 9.41 -10.86
N SER A 62 5.73 8.37 -10.95
CA SER A 62 5.62 7.61 -12.19
C SER A 62 5.34 8.65 -13.26
N PRO A 63 6.07 8.68 -14.39
CA PRO A 63 5.56 9.40 -15.53
C PRO A 63 4.18 8.79 -15.77
N THR A 64 3.12 9.55 -15.48
CA THR A 64 1.83 9.33 -16.13
C THR A 64 2.18 9.14 -17.59
N PRO A 65 1.71 8.09 -18.29
CA PRO A 65 2.07 7.88 -19.68
C PRO A 65 1.54 9.06 -20.50
N THR A 66 2.31 10.14 -20.54
CA THR A 66 2.13 11.32 -21.39
C THR A 66 2.16 10.86 -22.84
N THR A 67 2.83 9.74 -23.11
CA THR A 67 2.77 8.99 -24.37
C THR A 67 1.36 8.56 -24.77
N LEU A 68 0.47 8.20 -23.83
CA LEU A 68 -0.91 7.88 -24.19
C LEU A 68 -1.67 9.16 -24.56
N VAL A 69 -1.42 10.26 -23.86
CA VAL A 69 -2.05 11.56 -24.13
C VAL A 69 -1.54 12.13 -25.47
N GLU A 70 -0.26 11.94 -25.78
CA GLU A 70 0.41 12.39 -27.00
C GLU A 70 0.03 11.52 -28.21
N VAL A 71 -0.05 10.18 -28.04
CA VAL A 71 -0.56 9.27 -29.07
C VAL A 71 -2.04 9.53 -29.35
N VAL A 72 -2.86 9.76 -28.32
CA VAL A 72 -4.27 10.15 -28.51
C VAL A 72 -4.37 11.49 -29.23
N LEU A 73 -3.53 12.47 -28.90
CA LEU A 73 -3.49 13.77 -29.58
C LEU A 73 -3.04 13.66 -31.05
N LEU A 74 -2.07 12.79 -31.36
CA LEU A 74 -1.67 12.52 -32.75
C LEU A 74 -2.77 11.82 -33.55
N LEU A 75 -3.46 10.86 -32.94
CA LEU A 75 -4.57 10.15 -33.59
C LEU A 75 -5.73 11.11 -33.90
N ILE A 76 -6.12 11.98 -32.97
CA ILE A 76 -7.16 12.97 -33.24
C ILE A 76 -6.73 13.94 -34.33
N LEU A 77 -5.47 14.40 -34.37
CA LEU A 77 -4.98 15.31 -35.41
C LEU A 77 -5.07 14.66 -36.79
N SER A 78 -4.72 13.37 -36.88
CA SER A 78 -4.81 12.61 -38.13
C SER A 78 -6.26 12.39 -38.61
N LEU A 79 -7.21 12.20 -37.70
CA LEU A 79 -8.65 12.12 -37.99
C LEU A 79 -9.22 13.47 -38.44
N LEU A 80 -8.77 14.56 -37.82
CA LEU A 80 -9.12 15.93 -38.19
C LEU A 80 -8.63 16.29 -39.61
N VAL A 81 -7.39 15.94 -39.95
CA VAL A 81 -6.82 16.15 -41.31
C VAL A 81 -7.57 15.33 -42.36
N SER A 82 -8.02 14.13 -42.01
CA SER A 82 -8.80 13.25 -42.90
C SER A 82 -10.25 13.74 -43.11
N SER A 83 -10.74 14.66 -42.27
CA SER A 83 -12.07 15.29 -42.40
C SER A 83 -12.04 16.62 -43.15
N THR A 84 -10.85 17.15 -43.45
CA THR A 84 -10.64 18.40 -44.20
C THR A 84 -10.21 18.18 -45.66
N ALA A 85 -10.25 16.92 -46.13
CA ALA A 85 -10.05 16.53 -47.53
C ALA A 85 -11.37 16.09 -48.17
#